data_AF-A0A1A8XIW3-F1
#
_entry.id   AF-A0A1A8XIW3-F1
#
_cell.length_a   1.000
_cell.length_b   1.000
_cell.length_c   1.000
_cell.angle_alpha   90.00
_cell.angle_beta   90.00
_cell.angle_gamma   90.00
#
_symmetry.space_group_name_H-M   'P 1'
#
loop_
_entity.id
_entity.type
_entity.pdbx_description
1 polymer ?
#
loop_
_entity_poly.entity_id
_entity_poly.type
_entity_poly.pdbx_seq_one_letter_code
_entity_poly.pdbx_strand_id
1 'polypeptide(L)'
;MDLYQQKTSREPRLRALSLSGGTRQTSLRLDGITWSAIDLLAARQGIRWQDWATRIIDANSQTGNMAGELRQAVIEELLDATIGHESSVVTLPEHHAILGASYHRVHDQVLDTALIGASVLHRDDSFVSFSVIVGGLDGDAPKPFLCIQNRLQGEPHLLAVVENFGGGSDA
;
A
#
# COMPACT_ATOMS: atom_id res chain seq x y z
N MET A 1 -24.84 8.20 -22.79
CA MET A 1 -24.05 7.32 -21.90
C MET A 1 -23.15 8.25 -21.11
N ASP A 2 -23.31 8.59 -19.83
CA ASP A 2 -24.01 7.96 -18.71
C ASP A 2 -24.29 8.99 -17.58
N LEU A 3 -25.38 9.74 -17.68
CA LEU A 3 -25.90 10.50 -16.52
C LEU A 3 -26.77 9.64 -15.59
N TYR A 4 -27.04 8.38 -15.99
CA TYR A 4 -27.82 7.41 -15.21
C TYR A 4 -26.97 6.58 -14.24
N GLN A 5 -25.65 6.54 -14.37
CA GLN A 5 -24.78 5.81 -13.43
C GLN A 5 -24.41 6.59 -12.17
N GLN A 6 -24.51 7.93 -12.18
CA GLN A 6 -24.20 8.74 -10.98
C GLN A 6 -25.32 8.73 -9.92
N LYS A 7 -26.56 8.41 -10.32
CA LYS A 7 -27.71 8.46 -9.40
C LYS A 7 -27.71 7.30 -8.39
N THR A 8 -27.08 6.17 -8.73
CA THR A 8 -27.09 4.94 -7.91
C THR A 8 -25.99 4.90 -6.85
N SER A 9 -24.98 5.78 -6.92
CA SER A 9 -23.82 5.75 -6.02
C SER A 9 -24.08 6.45 -4.68
N ARG A 10 -24.96 7.47 -4.65
CA ARG A 10 -25.23 8.28 -3.45
C ARG A 10 -26.48 7.87 -2.68
N GLU A 11 -27.30 6.98 -3.22
CA GLU A 11 -28.50 6.53 -2.52
C GLU A 11 -28.14 5.62 -1.34
N PRO A 12 -28.69 5.87 -0.15
CA PRO A 12 -28.43 5.06 1.02
C PRO A 12 -29.07 3.68 0.87
N ARG A 13 -28.24 2.63 0.95
CA ARG A 13 -28.66 1.23 0.94
C ARG A 13 -28.67 0.68 2.36
N LEU A 14 -29.68 -0.14 2.65
CA LEU A 14 -29.81 -0.84 3.92
C LEU A 14 -29.26 -2.25 3.76
N ARG A 15 -28.36 -2.68 4.65
CA ARG A 15 -27.96 -4.10 4.77
C ARG A 15 -28.09 -4.54 6.24
N ALA A 16 -28.62 -5.74 6.45
CA ALA A 16 -28.76 -6.33 7.78
C ALA A 16 -27.45 -7.00 8.22
N LEU A 17 -27.09 -6.81 9.49
CA LEU A 17 -25.90 -7.38 10.11
C LEU A 17 -26.30 -8.10 11.41
N SER A 18 -25.73 -9.27 11.64
CA SER A 18 -25.86 -9.99 12.90
C SER A 18 -24.56 -9.86 13.68
N LEU A 19 -24.63 -9.23 14.85
CA LEU A 19 -23.52 -9.00 15.78
C LEU A 19 -23.45 -10.11 16.83
N SER A 20 -22.27 -10.26 17.44
CA SER A 20 -22.04 -11.17 18.58
C SER A 20 -22.49 -12.61 18.33
N GLY A 21 -22.05 -13.20 17.21
CA GLY A 21 -22.30 -14.61 16.88
C GLY A 21 -23.75 -14.95 16.52
N GLY A 22 -24.58 -13.95 16.18
CA GLY A 22 -25.97 -14.14 15.73
C GLY A 22 -27.04 -13.70 16.74
N THR A 23 -26.66 -13.23 17.92
CA THR A 23 -27.60 -12.91 19.01
C THR A 23 -28.24 -11.52 18.88
N ARG A 24 -27.58 -10.57 18.20
CA ARG A 24 -28.09 -9.20 18.01
C ARG A 24 -28.19 -8.86 16.54
N GLN A 25 -29.38 -8.52 16.05
CA GLN A 25 -29.55 -8.04 14.68
C GLN A 25 -29.64 -6.52 14.63
N THR A 26 -28.95 -5.92 13.66
CA THR A 26 -29.00 -4.49 13.37
C THR A 26 -29.11 -4.26 11.87
N SER A 27 -29.69 -3.12 11.47
CA SER A 27 -29.76 -2.69 10.08
C SER A 27 -28.91 -1.45 9.90
N LEU A 28 -27.93 -1.53 9.00
CA LEU A 28 -27.01 -0.44 8.71
C LEU A 28 -27.45 0.28 7.45
N ARG A 29 -27.59 1.61 7.54
CA ARG A 29 -27.92 2.48 6.41
C ARG A 29 -26.69 3.31 6.04
N LEU A 30 -26.07 2.98 4.91
CA LEU A 30 -24.88 3.66 4.38
C LEU A 30 -25.09 3.98 2.89
N ASP A 31 -24.41 5.00 2.36
CA ASP A 31 -24.45 5.31 0.93
C ASP A 31 -23.80 4.20 0.08
N GLY A 32 -24.13 4.18 -1.21
CA GLY A 32 -23.64 3.16 -2.14
C GLY A 32 -22.11 3.13 -2.29
N ILE A 33 -21.42 4.26 -2.16
CA ILE A 33 -19.96 4.33 -2.25
C ILE A 33 -19.34 3.68 -1.01
N THR A 34 -19.82 4.03 0.19
CA THR A 34 -19.37 3.39 1.43
C THR A 34 -19.56 1.88 1.39
N TRP A 35 -20.70 1.38 0.88
CA TRP A 35 -20.89 -0.06 0.71
C TRP A 35 -19.90 -0.70 -0.27
N SER A 36 -19.62 -0.03 -1.39
CA SER A 36 -18.66 -0.52 -2.37
C SER A 36 -17.24 -0.57 -1.80
N ALA A 37 -16.87 0.41 -0.99
CA ALA A 37 -15.59 0.45 -0.28
C ALA A 37 -15.48 -0.68 0.75
N ILE A 38 -16.54 -0.96 1.51
CA ILE A 38 -16.58 -2.11 2.43
C ILE A 38 -16.42 -3.43 1.67
N ASP A 39 -17.15 -3.60 0.56
CA ASP A 39 -17.05 -4.81 -0.27
C ASP A 39 -15.61 -5.00 -0.81
N LEU A 40 -14.96 -3.91 -1.22
CA LEU A 40 -13.56 -3.91 -1.67
C LEU A 40 -12.57 -4.30 -0.55
N LEU A 41 -12.69 -3.69 0.63
CA LEU A 41 -11.80 -3.96 1.77
C LEU A 41 -11.94 -5.39 2.29
N ALA A 42 -13.18 -5.90 2.38
CA ALA A 42 -13.44 -7.28 2.77
C ALA A 42 -12.85 -8.27 1.75
N ALA A 43 -13.03 -8.01 0.44
CA ALA A 43 -12.45 -8.82 -0.62
C ALA A 43 -10.92 -8.84 -0.58
N ARG A 44 -10.26 -7.71 -0.31
CA ARG A 44 -8.80 -7.63 -0.14
C ARG A 44 -8.28 -8.50 1.01
N GLN A 45 -9.06 -8.64 2.07
CA GLN A 45 -8.73 -9.46 3.24
C GLN A 45 -9.20 -10.92 3.10
N GLY A 46 -9.89 -11.27 2.01
CA GLY A 46 -10.42 -12.62 1.79
C GLY A 46 -11.54 -13.03 2.76
N ILE A 47 -12.21 -12.06 3.39
CA ILE A 47 -13.28 -12.29 4.37
C ILE A 47 -14.63 -11.76 3.87
N ARG A 48 -15.73 -12.15 4.53
CA ARG A 48 -17.05 -11.60 4.21
C ARG A 48 -17.19 -10.20 4.82
N TRP A 49 -17.96 -9.33 4.17
CA TRP A 49 -18.19 -7.98 4.67
C TRP A 49 -18.84 -7.98 6.07
N GLN A 50 -19.65 -8.99 6.40
CA GLN A 50 -20.25 -9.12 7.73
C GLN A 50 -19.19 -9.36 8.81
N ASP A 51 -18.20 -10.21 8.50
CA ASP A 51 -17.11 -10.54 9.43
C ASP A 51 -16.22 -9.30 9.64
N TRP A 52 -15.92 -8.58 8.55
CA TRP A 52 -15.21 -7.31 8.61
C TRP A 52 -15.97 -6.26 9.45
N ALA A 53 -17.25 -6.02 9.15
CA ALA A 53 -18.05 -5.02 9.86
C ALA A 53 -18.24 -5.37 11.34
N THR A 54 -18.41 -6.65 11.67
CA THR A 54 -18.53 -7.12 13.06
C THR A 54 -17.24 -6.87 13.81
N ARG A 55 -16.07 -7.15 13.21
CA ARG A 55 -14.77 -6.86 13.81
C ARG A 55 -14.60 -5.37 14.15
N ILE A 56 -14.96 -4.48 13.23
CA ILE A 56 -14.87 -3.03 13.45
C ILE A 56 -15.81 -2.56 14.56
N ILE A 57 -17.06 -3.03 14.56
CA ILE A 57 -18.07 -2.64 15.56
C ILE A 57 -17.72 -3.21 16.94
N ASP A 58 -17.27 -4.46 17.03
CA ASP A 58 -16.88 -5.07 18.30
C ASP A 58 -15.67 -4.34 18.91
N ALA A 59 -14.69 -3.95 18.07
CA ALA A 59 -13.53 -3.17 18.48
C ALA A 59 -13.88 -1.75 18.96
N ASN A 60 -14.97 -1.15 18.46
CA ASN A 60 -15.34 0.24 18.74
C ASN A 60 -16.67 0.38 19.51
N SER A 61 -17.18 -0.70 20.10
CA SER A 61 -18.52 -0.88 20.68
C SER A 61 -19.00 0.16 21.72
N GLN A 62 -18.19 1.15 22.07
CA GLN A 62 -18.47 2.19 23.05
C GLN A 62 -19.24 3.41 22.52
N THR A 63 -19.29 3.67 21.20
CA THR A 63 -19.82 4.97 20.70
C THR A 63 -21.32 4.95 20.38
N GLY A 64 -21.93 3.77 20.23
CA GLY A 64 -23.33 3.62 19.82
C GLY A 64 -23.63 4.03 18.37
N ASN A 65 -22.67 4.60 17.65
CA ASN A 65 -22.81 5.06 16.26
C ASN A 65 -22.06 4.14 15.27
N MET A 66 -22.58 2.93 15.11
CA MET A 66 -21.99 1.90 14.23
C MET A 66 -21.76 2.38 12.78
N ALA A 67 -22.68 3.19 12.25
CA ALA A 67 -22.56 3.71 10.88
C ALA A 67 -21.46 4.80 10.76
N GLY A 68 -21.16 5.52 11.84
CA GLY A 68 -20.03 6.43 11.93
C GLY A 68 -18.71 5.68 11.99
N GLU A 69 -18.63 4.68 12.87
CA GLU A 69 -17.45 3.82 13.05
C GLU A 69 -17.05 3.12 11.74
N LEU A 70 -18.02 2.53 11.03
CA LEU A 70 -17.72 1.87 9.75
C LEU A 70 -17.20 2.86 8.69
N ARG A 71 -17.76 4.07 8.62
CA ARG A 71 -17.25 5.09 7.68
C ARG A 71 -15.84 5.53 8.04
N GLN A 72 -15.57 5.72 9.32
CA GLN A 72 -14.24 6.06 9.80
C GLN A 72 -13.23 4.95 9.49
N ALA A 73 -13.56 3.70 9.81
CA ALA A 73 -12.69 2.55 9.52
C ALA A 73 -12.45 2.36 8.00
N VAL A 74 -13.47 2.59 7.16
CA VAL A 74 -13.28 2.59 5.70
C VAL A 74 -12.26 3.65 5.28
N ILE A 75 -12.37 4.88 5.82
CA ILE A 75 -11.45 5.96 5.48
C ILE A 75 -10.04 5.63 5.97
N GLU A 76 -9.89 5.19 7.21
CA GLU A 76 -8.60 4.80 7.79
C GLU A 76 -7.95 3.66 7.00
N GLU A 77 -8.66 2.56 6.72
CA GLU A 77 -8.10 1.44 5.96
C GLU A 77 -7.78 1.81 4.50
N LEU A 78 -8.55 2.72 3.87
CA LEU A 78 -8.23 3.20 2.52
C LEU A 78 -7.05 4.18 2.50
N LEU A 79 -6.93 5.02 3.52
CA LEU A 79 -5.76 5.87 3.72
C LEU A 79 -4.53 5.01 3.99
N ASP A 80 -4.61 4.03 4.88
CA ASP A 80 -3.53 3.07 5.14
C ASP A 80 -3.22 2.21 3.92
N ALA A 81 -4.17 1.90 3.05
CA ALA A 81 -3.86 1.22 1.79
C ALA A 81 -3.16 2.15 0.77
N THR A 82 -3.40 3.46 0.86
CA THR A 82 -2.79 4.47 -0.02
C THR A 82 -1.38 4.83 0.49
N ILE A 83 -1.26 5.03 1.80
CA ILE A 83 -0.06 5.38 2.55
C ILE A 83 0.80 4.14 2.80
N GLY A 84 0.23 2.96 3.05
CA GLY A 84 0.99 1.71 3.25
C GLY A 84 1.57 1.12 1.97
N HIS A 85 1.20 1.66 0.79
CA HIS A 85 1.96 1.47 -0.44
C HIS A 85 3.21 2.37 -0.51
N GLU A 86 3.40 3.29 0.44
CA GLU A 86 4.65 4.01 0.66
C GLU A 86 5.69 3.01 1.17
N SER A 87 6.71 2.74 0.35
CA SER A 87 7.93 2.04 0.80
C SER A 87 7.72 0.62 1.32
N SER A 88 7.12 -0.24 0.49
CA SER A 88 7.13 -1.68 0.78
C SER A 88 8.44 -2.33 0.32
N VAL A 89 9.03 -3.13 1.22
CA VAL A 89 10.14 -4.04 0.88
C VAL A 89 9.53 -5.29 0.25
N VAL A 90 9.97 -5.62 -0.96
CA VAL A 90 9.61 -6.87 -1.61
C VAL A 90 10.76 -7.85 -1.43
N THR A 91 10.53 -8.88 -0.62
CA THR A 91 11.45 -10.00 -0.46
C THR A 91 11.30 -10.95 -1.63
N LEU A 92 12.43 -11.34 -2.22
CA LEU A 92 12.45 -12.33 -3.29
C LEU A 92 12.58 -13.73 -2.68
N PRO A 93 11.86 -14.73 -3.21
CA PRO A 93 11.94 -16.10 -2.71
C PRO A 93 13.34 -16.72 -2.92
N GLU A 94 14.08 -16.22 -3.90
CA GLU A 94 15.46 -16.60 -4.21
C GLU A 94 16.30 -15.35 -4.50
N HIS A 95 17.61 -15.45 -4.24
CA HIS A 95 18.54 -14.34 -4.45
C HIS A 95 18.73 -14.08 -5.95
N HIS A 96 18.35 -12.90 -6.42
CA HIS A 96 18.53 -12.51 -7.82
C HIS A 96 19.88 -11.82 -8.00
N ALA A 97 20.65 -12.21 -9.02
CA ALA A 97 22.01 -11.71 -9.24
C ALA A 97 22.13 -10.17 -9.33
N ILE A 98 21.05 -9.49 -9.70
CA ILE A 98 21.01 -8.02 -9.84
C ILE A 98 20.28 -7.35 -8.66
N LEU A 99 19.24 -7.98 -8.10
CA LEU A 99 18.38 -7.36 -7.09
C LEU A 99 18.75 -7.77 -5.66
N GLY A 100 19.62 -8.76 -5.51
CA GLY A 100 19.90 -9.37 -4.22
C GLY A 100 18.71 -10.15 -3.68
N ALA A 101 18.50 -10.10 -2.37
CA ALA A 101 17.41 -10.77 -1.67
C ALA A 101 16.11 -9.94 -1.60
N SER A 102 16.18 -8.64 -1.87
CA SER A 102 15.02 -7.74 -1.74
C SER A 102 15.20 -6.43 -2.49
N TYR A 103 14.08 -5.80 -2.85
CA TYR A 103 14.07 -4.43 -3.38
C TYR A 103 12.97 -3.60 -2.70
N HIS A 104 13.10 -2.28 -2.79
CA HIS A 104 12.15 -1.31 -2.25
C HIS A 104 11.35 -0.65 -3.38
N ARG A 105 10.05 -0.46 -3.15
CA ARG A 105 9.19 0.40 -4.00
C ARG A 105 9.04 1.76 -3.34
N VAL A 106 9.64 2.80 -3.90
CA VAL A 106 9.72 4.14 -3.30
C VAL A 106 9.07 5.17 -4.21
N HIS A 107 8.49 6.23 -3.66
CA HIS A 107 7.91 7.35 -4.42
C HIS A 107 8.89 8.53 -4.47
N ASP A 108 8.55 9.58 -5.23
CA ASP A 108 9.39 10.74 -5.53
C ASP A 108 10.11 11.30 -4.28
N GLN A 109 9.38 11.59 -3.20
CA GLN A 109 9.95 12.21 -1.99
C GLN A 109 11.00 11.33 -1.29
N VAL A 110 10.74 10.02 -1.18
CA VAL A 110 11.67 9.06 -0.56
C VAL A 110 12.87 8.81 -1.47
N LEU A 111 12.66 8.74 -2.79
CA LEU A 111 13.75 8.63 -3.75
C LEU A 111 14.67 9.85 -3.68
N ASP A 112 14.12 11.07 -3.68
CA ASP A 112 14.89 12.30 -3.58
C ASP A 112 15.75 12.31 -2.31
N THR A 113 15.17 11.91 -1.18
CA THR A 113 15.89 11.80 0.10
C THR A 113 17.05 10.79 0.01
N ALA A 114 16.82 9.63 -0.61
CA ALA A 114 17.86 8.62 -0.79
C ALA A 114 18.98 9.09 -1.73
N LEU A 115 18.63 9.86 -2.76
CA LEU A 115 19.60 10.37 -3.75
C LEU A 115 20.41 11.58 -3.25
N ILE A 116 19.93 12.34 -2.27
CA ILE A 116 20.68 13.48 -1.70
C ILE A 116 22.01 13.04 -1.07
N GLY A 117 22.03 11.88 -0.40
CA GLY A 117 23.23 11.28 0.21
C GLY A 117 23.86 10.18 -0.65
N ALA A 118 23.60 10.16 -1.95
CA ALA A 118 24.09 9.13 -2.85
C ALA A 118 25.20 9.65 -3.77
N SER A 119 26.27 8.89 -3.88
CA SER A 119 27.26 9.04 -4.94
C SER A 119 26.76 8.36 -6.23
N VAL A 120 26.17 9.13 -7.14
CA VAL A 120 25.69 8.62 -8.44
C VAL A 120 26.87 8.39 -9.38
N LEU A 121 27.09 7.13 -9.77
CA LEU A 121 28.16 6.72 -10.68
C LEU A 121 27.72 6.77 -12.14
N HIS A 122 26.49 6.36 -12.42
CA HIS A 122 25.94 6.33 -13.76
C HIS A 122 24.45 6.67 -13.75
N ARG A 123 24.02 7.43 -14.76
CA ARG A 123 22.60 7.70 -15.04
C ARG A 123 22.36 7.52 -16.54
N ASP A 124 21.45 6.62 -16.88
CA ASP A 124 20.95 6.42 -18.24
C ASP A 124 19.52 6.95 -18.34
N ASP A 125 19.37 8.00 -19.14
CA ASP A 125 18.15 8.75 -19.36
C ASP A 125 17.58 8.54 -20.77
N SER A 126 18.14 7.58 -21.53
CA SER A 126 17.76 7.29 -22.92
C SER A 126 16.33 6.79 -23.07
N PHE A 127 15.73 6.27 -22.00
CA PHE A 127 14.34 5.81 -22.00
C PHE A 127 13.39 6.97 -21.70
N VAL A 128 12.26 7.02 -22.42
CA VAL A 128 11.25 8.07 -22.23
C VAL A 128 10.47 7.88 -20.93
N SER A 129 10.19 6.63 -20.55
CA SER A 129 9.31 6.27 -19.43
C SER A 129 10.03 6.06 -18.10
N PHE A 130 11.34 5.82 -18.11
CA PHE A 130 12.13 5.64 -16.89
C PHE A 130 13.57 6.07 -17.09
N SER A 131 14.35 6.12 -16.02
CA SER A 131 15.81 6.24 -16.06
C SER A 131 16.44 5.21 -15.14
N VAL A 132 17.66 4.79 -15.49
CA VAL A 132 18.44 3.84 -14.69
C VAL A 132 19.56 4.59 -14.01
N ILE A 133 19.64 4.47 -12.69
CA ILE A 133 20.64 5.14 -11.86
C ILE A 133 21.42 4.06 -11.11
N VAL A 134 22.74 4.11 -11.20
CA VAL A 134 23.67 3.26 -10.46
C VAL A 134 24.55 4.14 -9.61
N GLY A 135 24.73 3.78 -8.35
CA GLY A 135 25.54 4.55 -7.42
C GLY A 135 25.87 3.82 -6.13
N GLY A 136 26.41 4.56 -5.17
CA GLY A 136 26.60 4.12 -3.79
C GLY A 136 25.88 5.05 -2.82
N LEU A 137 25.22 4.50 -1.81
CA LEU A 137 24.72 5.27 -0.68
C LEU A 137 25.85 5.55 0.31
N ASP A 138 25.95 6.79 0.79
CA ASP A 138 27.00 7.19 1.74
C ASP A 138 26.84 6.48 3.10
N GLY A 139 27.96 6.06 3.69
CA GLY A 139 28.05 5.35 4.98
C GLY A 139 29.47 4.84 5.27
N ASP A 140 29.70 4.20 6.43
CA ASP A 140 31.01 3.63 6.82
C ASP A 140 31.55 2.59 5.80
N ALA A 141 30.65 1.93 5.09
CA ALA A 141 30.95 1.16 3.89
C ALA A 141 29.92 1.53 2.80
N PRO A 142 30.34 2.09 1.66
CA PRO A 142 29.41 2.52 0.61
C PRO A 142 28.64 1.30 0.08
N LYS A 143 27.30 1.35 0.22
CA LYS A 143 26.42 0.27 -0.26
C LYS A 143 26.05 0.54 -1.72
N PRO A 144 26.42 -0.34 -2.67
CA PRO A 144 26.02 -0.17 -4.05
C PRO A 144 24.50 -0.25 -4.20
N PHE A 145 23.93 0.55 -5.09
CA PHE A 145 22.51 0.49 -5.41
C PHE A 145 22.25 0.57 -6.92
N LEU A 146 21.11 0.00 -7.31
CA LEU A 146 20.49 0.15 -8.62
C LEU A 146 19.09 0.74 -8.41
N CYS A 147 18.80 1.84 -9.10
CA CYS A 147 17.50 2.49 -9.08
C CYS A 147 16.92 2.57 -10.49
N ILE A 148 15.66 2.18 -10.62
CA ILE A 148 14.83 2.42 -11.80
C ILE A 148 13.85 3.52 -11.43
N GLN A 149 14.17 4.76 -11.83
CA GLN A 149 13.32 5.92 -11.61
C GLN A 149 12.26 5.96 -12.70
N ASN A 150 11.01 5.68 -12.32
CA ASN A 150 9.85 5.94 -13.15
C ASN A 150 9.70 7.44 -13.43
N ARG A 151 9.46 7.83 -14.69
CA ARG A 151 9.25 9.25 -15.08
C ARG A 151 7.78 9.67 -15.07
N LEU A 152 6.88 8.78 -14.65
CA LEU A 152 5.47 9.07 -14.40
C LEU A 152 5.32 9.64 -12.99
N GLN A 153 4.79 10.85 -12.87
CA GLN A 153 4.66 11.57 -11.61
C GLN A 153 3.77 10.80 -10.63
N GLY A 154 4.26 10.61 -9.40
CA GLY A 154 3.52 9.93 -8.32
C GLY A 154 3.49 8.40 -8.42
N GLU A 155 4.13 7.81 -9.43
CA GLU A 155 4.24 6.36 -9.57
C GLU A 155 5.51 5.85 -8.87
N PRO A 156 5.49 4.62 -8.30
CA PRO A 156 6.63 4.10 -7.56
C PRO A 156 7.83 3.83 -8.47
N HIS A 157 9.00 4.17 -7.97
CA HIS A 157 10.32 3.80 -8.44
C HIS A 157 10.79 2.50 -7.76
N LEU A 158 11.71 1.80 -8.40
CA LEU A 158 12.34 0.62 -7.83
C LEU A 158 13.74 0.99 -7.35
N LEU A 159 14.05 0.68 -6.09
CA LEU A 159 15.38 0.84 -5.50
C LEU A 159 15.87 -0.51 -4.96
N ALA A 160 16.96 -1.03 -5.51
CA ALA A 160 17.63 -2.22 -5.03
C ALA A 160 18.97 -1.82 -4.40
N VAL A 161 19.16 -2.12 -3.12
CA VAL A 161 20.42 -1.92 -2.40
C VAL A 161 21.12 -3.25 -2.30
N VAL A 162 22.32 -3.32 -2.87
CA VAL A 162 23.14 -4.52 -2.83
C VAL A 162 23.90 -4.50 -1.51
N GLU A 163 23.58 -5.44 -0.63
CA GLU A 163 24.36 -5.64 0.59
C GLU A 163 25.64 -6.41 0.23
N ASN A 164 26.80 -5.77 0.43
CA ASN A 164 28.08 -6.47 0.29
C ASN A 164 28.12 -7.60 1.32
N PHE A 165 28.08 -8.84 0.84
CA PHE A 165 28.48 -9.97 1.66
C PHE A 165 29.97 -9.79 1.96
N GLY A 166 30.28 -9.50 3.22
CA GLY A 166 31.64 -9.68 3.71
C GLY A 166 32.06 -11.09 3.33
N GLY A 167 33.08 -11.20 2.49
CA GLY A 167 33.67 -12.48 2.15
C GLY A 167 34.02 -13.19 3.44
N GLY A 168 33.39 -14.34 3.68
CA GLY A 168 33.92 -15.32 4.61
C GLY A 168 35.31 -15.66 4.13
N SER A 169 36.30 -15.04 4.76
CA SER A 169 37.70 -15.42 4.68
C SER A 169 37.85 -16.75 5.43
N ASP A 170 37.47 -17.85 4.79
CA ASP A 170 38.00 -19.17 5.11
C ASP A 170 39.06 -19.51 4.05
N ALA A 171 40.32 -19.19 4.38
CA ALA A 171 41.54 -19.88 3.95
C ALA A 171 42.75 -19.32 4.72
#